data_AF-A0A1S6ESS2-F1
#
_entry.id   AF-A0A1S6ESS2-F1
#
_cell.length_a   1.000
_cell.length_b   1.000
_cell.length_c   1.000
_cell.angle_alpha   90.00
_cell.angle_beta   90.00
_cell.angle_gamma   90.00
#
_symmetry.space_group_name_H-M   'P 1'
#
loop_
_entity.id
_entity.type
_entity.pdbx_description
1 polymer ?
#
loop_
_entity_poly.entity_id
_entity_poly.type
_entity_poly.pdbx_seq_one_letter_code
_entity_poly.pdbx_strand_id
1 'polypeptide(L)' 'MAPAKDRIIDADGRRRLTRSEKIGLGSVATLVGVAVLGVVAGLLLDRLLDFDDALDAGGEWDEGGGVGTRWQ' A
#
# COMPACT_ATOMS: atom_id res chain seq x y z
N MET A 1 32.44 -35.02 -22.00
CA MET A 1 32.47 -33.62 -21.54
C MET A 1 31.17 -33.35 -20.78
N ALA A 2 31.16 -33.46 -19.46
CA ALA A 2 29.95 -33.24 -18.66
C ALA A 2 29.68 -31.73 -18.55
N PRO A 3 28.42 -31.26 -18.59
CA PRO A 3 28.12 -29.85 -18.41
C PRO A 3 28.53 -29.44 -16.99
N ALA A 4 29.47 -28.50 -16.89
CA ALA A 4 29.90 -27.94 -15.62
C ALA A 4 28.67 -27.31 -14.94
N LYS A 5 28.22 -27.95 -13.86
CA LYS A 5 27.10 -27.47 -13.04
C LYS A 5 27.46 -26.08 -12.52
N ASP A 6 26.67 -25.12 -12.99
CA ASP A 6 26.42 -23.78 -12.46
C ASP A 6 26.75 -23.68 -10.97
N ARG A 7 28.00 -23.33 -10.65
CA ARG A 7 28.45 -23.12 -9.28
C ARG A 7 28.95 -21.69 -9.18
N ILE A 8 28.00 -20.81 -8.95
CA ILE A 8 28.24 -19.43 -8.57
C ILE A 8 28.94 -19.48 -7.20
N ILE A 9 30.26 -19.36 -7.17
CA ILE A 9 31.09 -19.40 -5.95
C ILE A 9 31.02 -18.03 -5.24
N ASP A 10 30.74 -18.05 -3.93
CA ASP A 10 30.94 -16.91 -3.02
C ASP A 10 32.31 -17.05 -2.36
N ALA A 11 33.06 -15.97 -2.20
CA ALA A 11 34.35 -15.99 -1.49
C ALA A 11 34.19 -16.19 0.03
N ASP A 12 33.00 -15.95 0.58
CA ASP A 12 32.70 -15.98 2.02
C ASP A 12 32.20 -17.32 2.56
N GLY A 13 32.13 -18.38 1.74
CA GLY A 13 31.66 -19.70 2.17
C GLY A 13 30.16 -19.77 2.51
N ARG A 14 29.39 -18.68 2.32
CA ARG A 14 27.93 -18.70 2.44
C ARG A 14 27.31 -19.30 1.17
N ARG A 15 26.38 -20.22 1.35
CA ARG A 15 25.69 -20.90 0.24
C ARG A 15 24.93 -19.84 -0.58
N ARG A 16 25.42 -19.52 -1.78
CA ARG A 16 24.74 -18.57 -2.68
C ARG A 16 23.37 -19.11 -3.06
N LEU A 17 22.36 -18.26 -2.97
CA LEU A 17 21.01 -18.56 -3.44
C LEU A 17 21.07 -18.91 -4.93
N THR A 18 20.45 -20.03 -5.29
CA THR A 18 20.23 -20.45 -6.68
C THR A 18 19.38 -19.41 -7.43
N ARG A 19 19.41 -19.44 -8.77
CA ARG A 19 18.60 -18.53 -9.59
C ARG A 19 17.11 -18.59 -9.23
N SER A 20 16.59 -19.79 -8.98
CA SER A 20 15.20 -20.01 -8.58
C SER A 20 14.89 -19.41 -7.21
N GLU A 21 15.78 -19.56 -6.24
CA GLU A 21 15.60 -18.96 -4.90
C GLU A 21 15.62 -17.43 -4.95
N LYS A 22 16.48 -16.82 -5.79
CA LYS A 22 16.50 -15.37 -5.99
C LYS A 22 15.19 -14.85 -6.60
N ILE A 23 14.68 -15.53 -7.62
CA ILE A 23 13.40 -15.18 -8.24
C ILE A 23 12.28 -15.35 -7.23
N GLY A 24 12.25 -16.47 -6.50
CA GLY A 24 11.25 -16.73 -5.46
C GLY A 24 11.24 -15.64 -4.38
N LEU A 25 12.41 -15.26 -3.87
CA LEU A 25 12.53 -14.18 -2.89
C LEU A 25 12.06 -12.83 -3.46
N GLY A 26 12.44 -12.51 -4.69
CA GLY A 26 12.00 -11.29 -5.37
C GLY A 26 10.49 -11.24 -5.55
N SER A 27 9.88 -12.34 -5.98
CA SER A 27 8.42 -12.45 -6.13
C SER A 27 7.70 -12.28 -4.80
N VAL A 28 8.16 -12.93 -3.73
CA VAL A 28 7.57 -12.79 -2.39
C VAL A 28 7.72 -11.35 -1.89
N ALA A 29 8.90 -10.73 -2.04
CA ALA A 29 9.12 -9.35 -1.64
C ALA A 29 8.19 -8.38 -2.37
N THR A 30 7.96 -8.58 -3.67
CA THR A 30 7.01 -7.77 -4.45
C THR A 30 5.59 -7.94 -3.93
N LEU A 31 5.14 -9.17 -3.67
CA LEU A 31 3.79 -9.43 -3.14
C LEU A 31 3.59 -8.77 -1.77
N VAL A 32 4.59 -8.86 -0.89
CA VAL A 32 4.57 -8.16 0.41
C VAL A 32 4.49 -6.65 0.21
N GLY A 33 5.28 -6.10 -0.71
CA GLY A 33 5.23 -4.67 -1.02
C GLY A 33 3.86 -4.20 -1.49
N VAL A 34 3.24 -4.94 -2.42
CA VAL A 34 1.89 -4.65 -2.91
C VAL A 34 0.85 -4.76 -1.79
N ALA A 35 0.96 -5.76 -0.92
CA ALA A 35 0.06 -5.91 0.22
C ALA A 35 0.14 -4.73 1.18
N VAL A 36 1.36 -4.28 1.51
CA VAL A 36 1.59 -3.10 2.36
C VAL A 36 1.00 -1.85 1.73
N LEU A 37 1.19 -1.65 0.41
CA LEU A 37 0.60 -0.52 -0.31
C LEU A 37 -0.94 -0.54 -0.24
N GLY A 38 -1.56 -1.71 -0.37
CA GLY A 38 -3.01 -1.87 -0.22
C GLY A 38 -3.50 -1.49 1.18
N VAL A 39 -2.78 -1.87 2.23
CA VAL A 39 -3.09 -1.47 3.62
C VAL A 39 -2.99 0.03 3.79
N VAL A 40 -1.92 0.66 3.31
CA VAL A 40 -1.73 2.12 3.39
C VAL A 40 -2.85 2.85 2.64
N ALA A 41 -3.20 2.37 1.44
CA ALA A 41 -4.30 2.94 0.67
C ALA A 41 -5.64 2.83 1.42
N GLY A 42 -5.93 1.68 2.03
CA GLY A 42 -7.11 1.49 2.88
C GLY A 42 -7.16 2.47 4.05
N LEU A 43 -6.03 2.66 4.76
CA LEU A 43 -5.94 3.62 5.86
C LEU A 43 -6.11 5.07 5.39
N LEU A 44 -5.60 5.43 4.21
CA LEU A 44 -5.80 6.77 3.64
C LEU A 44 -7.26 7.00 3.29
N LEU A 45 -7.93 6.01 2.70
CA LEU A 45 -9.35 6.09 2.36
C LEU A 45 -10.21 6.19 3.63
N ASP A 46 -9.94 5.35 4.63
CA ASP A 46 -10.57 5.39 5.96
C ASP A 46 -10.49 6.81 6.55
N ARG A 47 -9.31 7.43 6.52
CA ARG A 47 -9.15 8.80 7.02
C ARG A 47 -9.85 9.86 6.20
N LEU A 48 -9.87 9.71 4.88
CA LEU A 48 -10.58 10.65 4.02
C LEU A 48 -12.09 10.56 4.23
N LEU A 49 -12.62 9.36 4.46
CA LEU A 49 -14.04 9.16 4.80
C LEU A 49 -14.35 9.69 6.20
N ASP A 50 -13.48 9.46 7.19
CA ASP A 50 -13.63 10.08 8.52
C ASP A 50 -13.62 11.63 8.44
N PHE A 51 -12.82 12.22 7.55
CA PHE A 51 -12.83 13.66 7.31
C PHE A 51 -14.12 14.12 6.64
N ASP A 52 -14.67 13.34 5.71
CA ASP A 52 -15.97 13.63 5.07
C ASP A 52 -17.08 13.60 6.12
N ASP A 53 -17.12 12.59 6.99
CA ASP A 53 -18.06 12.51 8.10
C ASP A 53 -17.91 13.70 9.07
N ALA A 54 -16.68 14.16 9.34
CA ALA A 54 -16.45 15.34 10.18
C ALA A 54 -16.87 16.66 9.49
N LEU A 55 -16.81 16.72 8.15
CA LEU A 55 -17.31 17.86 7.36
C LEU A 55 -18.84 17.83 7.22
N ASP A 56 -19.44 16.64 7.12
CA ASP A 56 -20.90 16.44 7.10
C ASP A 56 -21.52 16.59 8.50
N ALA A 57 -20.74 16.34 9.57
CA ALA A 57 -21.10 16.70 10.94
C ALA A 57 -21.10 18.23 11.20
N GLY A 58 -20.52 19.03 10.29
CA GLY A 58 -20.76 20.47 10.19
C GLY A 58 -22.15 20.81 9.64
N GLY A 59 -22.97 19.78 9.36
CA GLY A 59 -24.28 19.83 8.71
C GLY A 59 -25.50 19.68 9.61
N GLU A 60 -25.39 19.96 10.91
CA GLU A 60 -26.46 20.76 11.56
C GLU A 60 -26.40 22.19 10.98
N TRP A 61 -26.65 22.29 9.68
CA TRP A 61 -26.97 23.56 9.05
C TRP A 61 -28.37 23.90 9.56
N ASP A 62 -28.41 24.60 10.69
CA ASP A 62 -29.57 25.27 11.28
C ASP A 62 -30.89 25.00 10.55
N GLU A 63 -31.74 24.18 11.16
CA GLU A 63 -33.15 23.98 10.78
C GLU A 63 -33.96 25.31 10.80
N GLY A 64 -33.32 26.47 11.00
CA GLY A 64 -33.92 27.80 11.09
C GLY A 64 -33.39 28.89 10.15
N GLY A 65 -32.59 28.63 9.11
CA GLY A 65 -31.89 29.76 8.46
C GLY A 65 -31.48 29.61 7.00
N GLY A 66 -32.42 29.28 6.11
CA GLY A 66 -32.18 29.29 4.66
C GLY A 66 -31.57 30.61 4.15
N VAL A 67 -30.62 30.50 3.23
CA VAL A 67 -29.86 31.56 2.55
C VAL A 67 -30.74 32.47 1.64
N GLY A 68 -32.01 32.69 2.01
CA GLY A 68 -33.02 33.42 1.24
C GLY A 68 -33.36 34.81 1.77
N THR A 69 -32.91 35.23 2.95
CA THR A 69 -33.37 36.49 3.57
C THR A 69 -32.55 37.73 3.24
N ARG A 70 -31.53 37.63 2.35
CA ARG A 70 -30.64 38.78 2.07
C ARG A 70 -31.16 39.77 1.02
N TRP A 71 -32.26 39.45 0.32
CA TRP A 71 -32.84 40.30 -0.73
C TRP A 71 -34.35 40.48 -0.54
N GLN A 72 -34.75 40.96 0.65
CA GLN A 72 -36.09 41.47 0.91
C GLN A 72 -36.01 42.83 1.58
#